data_AF-A0A968E9B1-F1
#
_entry.id   AF-A0A968E9B1-F1
#
_cell.length_a   1.000
_cell.length_b   1.000
_cell.length_c   1.000
_cell.angle_alpha   90.00
_cell.angle_beta   90.00
_cell.angle_gamma   90.00
#
_symmetry.space_group_name_H-M   'P 1'
#
loop_
_entity.id
_entity.type
_entity.pdbx_description
1 polymer ?
#
loop_
_entity_poly.entity_id
_entity_poly.type
_entity_poly.pdbx_seq_one_letter_code
_entity_poly.pdbx_strand_id
1 'polypeptide(L)' 'VVTKDGVFVTDGTDGKLQYTTIADDLDEIGIWHLQGYLVMNEGSWHSNKVIFRVSDVVS' A
#
# COMPACT_ATOMS: atom_id res chain seq x y z
N VAL A 1 -10.60 1.01 6.48
CA VAL A 1 -9.25 1.44 6.08
C VAL A 1 -8.30 0.33 6.44
N VAL A 2 -7.63 -0.27 5.47
CA VAL A 2 -6.61 -1.30 5.71
C VAL A 2 -5.26 -0.60 5.78
N THR A 3 -4.59 -0.69 6.94
CA THR A 3 -3.24 -0.14 7.15
C THR A 3 -2.31 -1.29 7.51
N LYS A 4 -1.19 -1.39 6.81
CA LYS A 4 -0.22 -2.47 6.96
C LYS A 4 1.19 -1.90 7.00
N ASP A 5 2.03 -2.51 7.82
CA ASP A 5 3.44 -2.16 7.89
C ASP A 5 4.14 -2.67 6.63
N GLY A 6 4.64 -1.73 5.84
CA GLY A 6 5.52 -2.03 4.73
C GLY A 6 6.96 -2.28 5.19
N VAL A 7 7.74 -2.92 4.34
CA VAL A 7 9.19 -3.11 4.52
C VAL A 7 9.95 -2.36 3.45
N PHE A 8 11.09 -1.79 3.82
CA PHE A 8 12.01 -1.27 2.80
C PHE A 8 12.53 -2.43 1.94
N VAL A 9 12.64 -2.20 0.63
CA VAL A 9 13.13 -3.24 -0.29
C VAL A 9 14.60 -3.58 0.01
N THR A 10 15.38 -2.56 0.39
CA THR A 10 16.76 -2.70 0.85
C THR A 10 16.89 -2.13 2.26
N ASP A 11 17.21 -0.85 2.37
CA ASP A 11 17.37 -0.09 3.61
C ASP A 11 16.59 1.24 3.60
N GLY A 12 15.88 1.52 2.49
CA GLY A 12 15.09 2.73 2.27
C GLY A 12 15.85 3.84 1.53
N THR A 13 17.16 3.71 1.30
CA THR A 13 17.95 4.69 0.53
C THR A 13 17.62 4.67 -0.96
N ASP A 14 17.10 3.55 -1.46
CA ASP A 14 16.59 3.39 -2.82
C ASP A 14 15.19 4.02 -3.03
N GLY A 15 14.58 4.55 -1.96
CA GLY A 15 13.26 5.18 -1.98
C GLY A 15 12.12 4.19 -2.20
N LYS A 16 12.31 2.89 -1.91
CA LYS A 16 11.30 1.86 -2.16
C LYS A 16 10.77 1.23 -0.87
N LEU A 17 9.46 1.31 -0.71
CA LEU A 17 8.69 0.62 0.32
C LEU A 17 7.76 -0.40 -0.37
N GLN A 18 7.66 -1.60 0.18
CA GLN A 18 6.79 -2.65 -0.34
C GLN A 18 5.94 -3.30 0.75
N TYR A 19 4.77 -3.78 0.35
CA TYR A 19 3.91 -4.64 1.14
C TYR A 19 3.25 -5.66 0.22
N THR A 20 3.24 -6.93 0.61
CA THR A 20 2.51 -7.98 -0.10
C THR A 20 1.20 -8.23 0.63
N THR A 21 0.08 -8.02 -0.06
CA THR A 21 -1.25 -8.22 0.49
C THR A 21 -1.52 -9.68 0.81
N ILE A 22 -2.28 -9.92 1.88
CA ILE A 22 -2.82 -11.24 2.23
C ILE A 22 -4.30 -11.34 1.82
N ALA A 23 -4.89 -12.54 1.96
CA ALA A 23 -6.23 -12.86 1.46
C ALA A 23 -7.32 -11.88 1.93
N ASP A 24 -7.19 -11.35 3.15
CA ASP A 24 -8.22 -10.52 3.78
C ASP A 24 -7.98 -9.00 3.62
N ASP A 25 -7.01 -8.59 2.79
CA ASP A 25 -6.68 -7.16 2.64
C ASP A 25 -7.48 -6.44 1.54
N LEU A 26 -7.87 -7.18 0.50
CA LEU A 26 -8.52 -6.70 -0.71
C LEU A 26 -9.72 -7.60 -1.06
N ASP A 27 -10.53 -7.91 -0.06
CA ASP A 27 -11.62 -8.90 -0.10
C ASP A 27 -12.97 -8.31 -0.54
N GLU A 28 -13.11 -6.98 -0.56
CA GLU A 28 -14.33 -6.31 -1.05
C GLU A 28 -14.21 -5.85 -2.51
N ILE A 29 -15.18 -6.24 -3.34
CA ILE A 29 -15.32 -5.74 -4.71
C ILE A 29 -15.60 -4.24 -4.67
N GLY A 30 -14.83 -3.45 -5.42
CA GLY A 30 -15.02 -2.00 -5.45
C GLY A 30 -13.85 -1.21 -5.99
N ILE A 31 -13.95 0.11 -5.85
CA ILE A 31 -12.86 1.04 -6.15
C ILE A 31 -12.06 1.26 -4.87
N TRP A 32 -10.76 0.98 -4.94
CA TRP A 32 -9.82 1.10 -3.84
C TRP A 32 -8.81 2.20 -4.11
N HIS A 33 -8.31 2.76 -3.02
CA HIS A 33 -7.25 3.78 -3.03
C HIS A 33 -6.05 3.23 -2.24
N LEU A 34 -4.86 3.28 -2.85
CA LEU A 34 -3.60 2.89 -2.21
C LEU A 34 -2.68 4.10 -2.07
N GLN A 35 -2.01 4.19 -0.92
CA GLN A 35 -1.03 5.23 -0.63
C GLN A 35 0.06 4.66 0.29
N GLY A 36 1.32 4.95 -0.03
CA GLY A 36 2.42 4.76 0.91
C GLY A 36 2.51 5.94 1.86
N TYR A 37 2.68 5.67 3.16
CA TYR A 37 2.89 6.68 4.19
C TYR A 37 4.16 6.32 4.98
N LEU A 38 5.04 7.30 5.16
CA LEU A 38 6.32 7.14 5.85
C LEU A 38 6.45 8.21 6.94
N VAL A 39 6.76 7.77 8.15
CA VAL A 39 7.10 8.64 9.29
C VAL A 39 8.54 8.38 9.69
N MET A 40 9.33 9.45 9.78
CA MET A 40 10.68 9.43 10.34
C MET A 40 10.82 10.57 11.34
N ASN A 41 11.94 10.63 12.07
CA ASN A 41 12.15 11.68 13.05
C ASN A 41 12.11 13.09 12.43
N GLU A 42 12.54 13.26 11.17
CA GLU A 42 12.54 14.57 10.52
C GLU A 42 11.18 14.97 9.93
N GLY A 43 10.20 14.06 9.83
CA GLY A 43 8.91 14.40 9.25
C GLY A 43 8.05 13.22 8.81
N SER A 44 7.06 13.54 7.98
CA SER A 44 6.15 12.57 7.40
C SER A 44 5.94 12.86 5.92
N TRP A 45 5.95 11.80 5.12
CA TRP A 45 5.81 11.86 3.67
C TRP A 45 4.78 10.84 3.22
N HIS A 46 4.15 11.12 2.09
CA HIS A 46 3.22 10.20 1.48
C HIS A 46 3.38 10.18 -0.03
N SER A 47 3.07 9.05 -0.65
CA SER A 47 2.93 8.99 -2.10
C SER A 47 1.66 9.74 -2.54
N ASN A 48 1.51 9.93 -3.85
CA ASN A 48 0.18 10.18 -4.41
C ASN A 48 -0.71 8.97 -4.17
N LYS A 49 -2.03 9.20 -4.10
CA LYS A 49 -3.01 8.12 -4.05
C LYS A 49 -3.16 7.51 -5.44
N VAL A 50 -3.06 6.19 -5.51
CA VAL A 50 -3.37 5.43 -6.72
C VAL A 50 -4.74 4.81 -6.56
N ILE A 51 -5.53 4.84 -7.64
CA ILE A 51 -6.87 4.26 -7.69
C ILE A 51 -6.80 2.97 -8.48
N PHE A 52 -7.40 1.89 -7.95
CA PHE A 52 -7.53 0.62 -8.66
C PHE A 52 -8.87 -0.04 -8.32
N ARG A 53 -9.27 -1.02 -9.13
CA ARG A 53 -10.54 -1.73 -8.95
C ARG A 53 -10.27 -3.17 -8.53
N VAL A 54 -10.87 -3.59 -7.41
CA VAL A 54 -11.04 -4.99 -7.05
C VAL A 54 -12.31 -5.49 -7.71
N SER A 55 -12.19 -6.57 -8.47
CA SER A 55 -13.31 -7.20 -9.18
C SER A 55 -13.37 -8.67 -8.81
N ASP A 56 -14.55 -9.27 -8.94
CA ASP A 56 -14.67 -10.71 -8.80
C ASP A 56 -13.78 -11.41 -9.83
N VAL A 57 -13.21 -12.56 -9.43
CA VAL A 57 -12.51 -13.43 -10.38
C VAL A 57 -13.58 -14.16 -11.17
N VAL A 58 -13.98 -13.58 -12.29
CA VAL A 58 -14.82 -14.30 -13.25
C VAL A 58 -13.90 -15.27 -13.98
N SER A 59 -14.00 -16.57 -13.66
CA SER A 59 -13.29 -17.67 -14.30
C SER A 59 -13.67 -17.85 -15.77
#